data_AF-A0A495J407-F1
#
_entry.id   AF-A0A495J407-F1
#
_cell.length_a   1.000
_cell.length_b   1.000
_cell.length_c   1.000
_cell.angle_alpha   90.00
_cell.angle_beta   90.00
_cell.angle_gamma   90.00
#
_symmetry.space_group_name_H-M   'P 1'
#
loop_
_entity.id
_entity.type
_entity.pdbx_description
1 polymer ?
#
loop_
_entity_poly.entity_id
_entity_poly.type
_entity_poly.pdbx_seq_one_letter_code
_entity_poly.pdbx_strand_id
1 'polypeptide(L)' 'MLNPDQKIPCPICNATILFDVKQLLMGIQFGCPNCHASVGLASESKELVQQTMHKIEELKAGASK' A
#
# COMPACT_ATOMS: atom_id res chain seq x y z
N MET A 1 -5.32 -10.66 -7.59
CA MET A 1 -5.54 -11.57 -6.43
C MET A 1 -5.14 -10.76 -5.21
N LEU A 2 -6.10 -10.33 -4.37
CA LEU A 2 -5.78 -9.58 -3.15
C LEU A 2 -5.19 -10.55 -2.13
N ASN A 3 -3.99 -10.25 -1.61
CA ASN A 3 -3.39 -11.03 -0.54
C ASN A 3 -4.19 -10.80 0.76
N PRO A 4 -4.74 -11.84 1.40
CA PRO A 4 -5.64 -11.70 2.55
C PRO A 4 -4.94 -11.15 3.82
N ASP A 5 -3.61 -11.05 3.84
CA ASP A 5 -2.82 -10.53 4.97
C ASP A 5 -2.63 -9.01 4.94
N GLN A 6 -3.13 -8.31 3.92
CA GLN A 6 -2.99 -6.85 3.80
C GLN A 6 -4.19 -6.15 4.39
N LYS A 7 -4.15 -5.99 5.72
CA LYS A 7 -5.22 -5.38 6.53
C LYS A 7 -4.66 -4.20 7.32
N ILE A 8 -5.39 -3.09 7.35
CA ILE A 8 -5.11 -1.97 8.27
C ILE A 8 -6.37 -1.60 9.06
N PRO A 9 -6.24 -1.20 10.34
CA PRO A 9 -7.36 -0.65 11.08
C PRO A 9 -7.72 0.75 10.57
N CYS A 10 -9.01 1.02 10.43
CA CYS A 10 -9.50 2.36 10.11
C CYS A 10 -9.23 3.33 11.28
N PRO A 11 -8.65 4.52 11.03
CA PRO A 11 -8.35 5.48 12.09
C PRO A 11 -9.59 6.11 12.75
N ILE A 12 -10.78 5.97 12.15
CA ILE A 12 -12.03 6.58 12.63
C ILE A 12 -12.88 5.60 13.43
N CYS A 13 -13.10 4.40 12.90
CA CYS A 13 -14.02 3.41 13.49
C CYS A 13 -13.35 2.08 13.83
N ASN A 14 -12.03 1.97 13.65
CA ASN A 14 -11.22 0.78 13.91
C ASN A 14 -11.62 -0.48 13.10
N ALA A 15 -12.50 -0.33 12.11
CA ALA A 15 -12.89 -1.41 11.22
C ALA A 15 -11.73 -1.82 10.30
N THR A 16 -11.67 -3.11 9.96
CA THR A 16 -10.64 -3.66 9.07
C THR A 16 -10.82 -3.15 7.64
N ILE A 17 -9.79 -2.50 7.10
CA ILE A 17 -9.71 -2.12 5.69
C ILE A 17 -8.77 -3.10 5.00
N LEU A 18 -9.29 -3.79 4.00
CA LEU A 18 -8.48 -4.61 3.09
C LEU A 18 -7.87 -3.70 2.04
N PHE A 19 -6.57 -3.86 1.82
CA PHE A 19 -5.86 -3.08 0.79
C PHE A 19 -4.93 -3.98 0.00
N ASP A 20 -4.56 -3.53 -1.20
CA ASP A 20 -3.51 -4.17 -1.99
C ASP A 20 -2.26 -3.27 -1.94
N VAL A 21 -1.13 -3.83 -1.49
CA VAL A 21 0.11 -3.06 -1.35
C VAL A 21 0.54 -2.46 -2.69
N LYS A 22 0.41 -3.16 -3.81
CA LYS A 22 0.82 -2.61 -5.12
C LYS A 22 -0.05 -1.41 -5.48
N GLN A 23 -1.37 -1.53 -5.32
CA GLN A 23 -2.29 -0.42 -5.55
C GLN A 23 -2.01 0.77 -4.61
N LEU A 24 -1.73 0.50 -3.34
CA LEU A 24 -1.38 1.53 -2.37
C LEU A 24 -0.14 2.32 -2.81
N LEU A 25 0.91 1.62 -3.25
CA LEU A 25 2.16 2.23 -3.73
C LEU A 25 1.98 2.99 -5.06
N MET A 26 0.98 2.62 -5.87
CA MET A 26 0.58 3.37 -7.06
C MET A 26 -0.20 4.65 -6.72
N GLY A 27 -0.54 4.88 -5.45
CA GLY A 27 -1.30 6.04 -4.98
C GLY A 27 -2.81 5.83 -4.94
N ILE A 28 -3.29 4.59 -5.03
CA ILE A 28 -4.71 4.27 -4.84
C ILE A 28 -5.07 4.43 -3.37
N GLN A 29 -6.25 5.01 -3.12
CA GLN A 29 -6.84 5.13 -1.79
C GLN A 29 -7.88 4.03 -1.56
N PHE A 30 -8.00 3.59 -0.32
CA PHE A 30 -8.91 2.54 0.11
C PHE A 30 -9.97 3.11 1.03
N GLY A 31 -11.24 2.91 0.67
CA GLY A 31 -12.38 3.31 1.47
C GLY A 31 -12.66 2.31 2.59
N CYS A 32 -12.90 2.81 3.79
CA CYS A 32 -13.43 2.01 4.88
C CYS A 32 -14.88 1.61 4.59
N PRO A 33 -15.25 0.32 4.69
CA PRO A 33 -16.62 -0.13 4.40
C PRO A 33 -17.66 0.32 5.44
N ASN A 34 -17.24 0.76 6.62
CA ASN A 34 -18.15 1.09 7.72
C ASN A 34 -18.41 2.61 7.83
N CYS A 35 -17.37 3.43 7.72
CA CYS A 35 -17.48 4.89 7.87
C CYS A 35 -17.14 5.68 6.60
N HIS A 36 -16.82 5.00 5.50
CA HIS A 36 -16.42 5.61 4.22
C HIS A 36 -15.17 6.51 4.29
N ALA A 37 -14.38 6.42 5.37
CA ALA A 37 -13.10 7.12 5.46
C ALA A 37 -12.13 6.60 4.38
N SER A 38 -11.44 7.51 3.69
CA SER A 38 -10.46 7.17 2.66
C SER A 38 -9.05 7.13 3.26
N VAL A 39 -8.31 6.05 3.02
CA VAL A 39 -6.94 5.87 3.50
C VAL A 39 -6.01 5.63 2.31
N GLY A 40 -4.93 6.41 2.19
CA GLY A 40 -3.92 6.23 1.15
C GLY A 40 -2.57 6.77 1.59
N LEU A 41 -1.54 6.54 0.78
CA LEU A 41 -0.23 7.14 1.02
C LEU A 41 -0.28 8.64 0.76
N ALA A 42 0.39 9.41 1.62
CA ALA A 42 0.60 10.83 1.40
C ALA A 42 1.33 11.06 0.07
N SER A 43 0.88 12.05 -0.69
CA SER A 43 1.42 12.34 -2.03
C SER A 43 2.92 12.62 -2.02
N GLU A 44 3.43 13.22 -0.94
CA GLU A 44 4.85 13.50 -0.70
C GLU A 44 5.72 12.24 -0.62
N SER A 45 5.14 11.10 -0.21
CA SER A 45 5.86 9.83 -0.08
C SER A 45 5.98 9.06 -1.40
N LYS A 46 5.30 9.51 -2.46
CA LYS A 46 5.21 8.76 -3.73
C LYS A 46 6.57 8.53 -4.38
N GLU A 47 7.39 9.57 -4.48
CA GLU A 47 8.71 9.49 -5.14
C GLU A 47 9.65 8.55 -4.39
N LEU A 48 9.72 8.68 -3.06
CA LEU A 48 10.53 7.83 -2.19
C LEU A 48 10.11 6.36 -2.30
N VAL A 49 8.80 6.12 -2.32
CA VAL A 49 8.22 4.78 -2.48
C VAL A 49 8.60 4.18 -3.83
N GLN A 50 8.47 4.94 -4.92
CA GLN A 50 8.85 4.46 -6.26
C GLN A 50 10.35 4.15 -6.35
N GLN A 51 11.20 5.02 -5.83
CA GLN A 51 12.66 4.80 -5.81
C GLN A 51 13.04 3.57 -4.98
N THR A 52 12.39 3.37 -3.83
CA THR A 52 12.65 2.22 -2.96
C THR A 52 12.22 0.91 -3.63
N MET A 53 11.07 0.90 -4.30
CA MET A 53 10.61 -0.27 -5.04
C MET A 53 11.52 -0.63 -6.21
N HIS A 54 11.98 0.36 -6.97
CA HIS A 54 12.96 0.15 -8.04
C HIS A 54 14.24 -0.51 -7.52
N LYS A 55 14.80 0.02 -6.42
CA LYS A 55 15.99 -0.57 -5.77
C LYS A 55 15.74 -1.99 -5.28
N ILE A 56 14.56 -2.28 -4.72
CA ILE A 56 14.20 -3.63 -4.28
C ILE A 56 14.16 -4.60 -5.48
N GLU A 57 13.64 -4.16 -6.63
CA GLU A 57 13.61 -4.98 -7.84
C GLU A 57 15.01 -5.24 -8.39
N GLU A 58 15.86 -4.21 -8.44
CA GLU A 58 17.28 -4.34 -8.84
C GLU A 58 18.03 -5.34 -7.94
N LEU A 59 17.82 -5.26 -6.62
CA LEU A 59 18.42 -6.19 -5.66
C LEU A 59 17.92 -7.62 -5.85
N LYS A 60 16.63 -7.82 -6.08
CA LYS A 60 16.06 -9.16 -6.35
C LYS A 60 16.59 -9.75 -7.66
N ALA A 61 16.75 -8.93 -8.70
CA ALA A 61 17.31 -9.35 -9.98
C ALA A 61 18.81 -9.68 -9.86
N GLY A 62 19.57 -8.89 -9.10
CA GLY A 62 21.00 -9.11 -8.86
C GLY A 62 21.32 -10.27 -7.90
N ALA A 63 20.43 -10.58 -6.95
CA ALA A 63 20.60 -11.68 -5.99
C ALA A 63 20.37 -13.09 -6.60
N SER A 64 20.00 -13.17 -7.88
CA SER A 64 19.80 -14.43 -8.61
C SER A 64 21.06 -14.92 -9.37
N LYS A 65 22.26 -14.45 -9.00
CA LYS A 65 23.52 -14.88 -9.62
C LYS A 65 24.54 -15.36 -8.61
#